data_AF-A0A317N0W3-F1
#
_entry.id   AF-A0A317N0W3-F1
#
_cell.length_a   1.000
_cell.length_b   1.000
_cell.length_c   1.000
_cell.angle_alpha   90.00
_cell.angle_beta   90.00
_cell.angle_gamma   90.00
#
_symmetry.space_group_name_H-M   'P 1'
#
loop_
_entity.id
_entity.type
_entity.pdbx_description
1 polymer ?
#
loop_
_entity_poly.entity_id
_entity_poly.type
_entity_poly.pdbx_seq_one_letter_code
_entity_poly.pdbx_strand_id
1 'polypeptide(L)'
;MPTVFQPVTPLAAAAPQAPLRATPIDPRLSRTFYFDGRLLSAEDLIRDQQYLDQRLLDVGRSLGDGIVDGLQLDFNDPLLTLQPGVAVCASGRTLRVETAISADLGDRTTLAVLNAADDATLAGGRLNSGLYAVALGAAEDGFGSAEVFPRDFGASRTLQFDAIREGVELLLVPLPLPDPPLEPLAARALLARTLVGAGALDQWLPSEAVALGVLAVADDAIRWCDPWLLRHPRRPDAVLDGFQEDLLAHYRALLAAVLSERAGASFHAGEHFHLLPPLGPLPKACIDPLRGLQTFFPAGVDVQIVPLREDDMEAALQSALSLPPLDLDQTLSAEVLVVAALAPAAYAELSARLLAAAQNDAVTGETVLEPSVSLDGEPDPASPWNGLWENLAEDHVWYLRRPPRAAADGLAGIILAAGYQAPAPLPPPVVEPPVEPPVEPPAARPTIPLSLQVDGIARWRAAPAGSEDAAKAVLKRIAIEQGENPPASMLELTAAVVATLMHISAQLDTALWPTLDELSPGGGETVLKWLEIHRQAEADGADVFKAAITACKELGLSDAVVKGWDQLG
;
A
#
# COMPACT_ATOMS: atom_id res chain seq x y z
N MET A 1 63.40 -21.99 -51.84
CA MET A 1 62.49 -21.10 -51.08
C MET A 1 61.96 -21.86 -49.88
N PRO A 2 61.93 -21.22 -48.70
CA PRO A 2 61.68 -21.88 -47.43
C PRO A 2 60.23 -22.31 -47.27
N THR A 3 60.02 -23.55 -46.85
CA THR A 3 58.75 -24.03 -46.28
C THR A 3 58.55 -23.39 -44.92
N VAL A 4 57.69 -22.38 -44.86
CA VAL A 4 57.22 -21.78 -43.61
C VAL A 4 56.03 -22.60 -43.12
N PHE A 5 56.21 -23.27 -41.98
CA PHE A 5 55.12 -23.91 -41.23
C PHE A 5 54.41 -22.79 -40.46
N GLN A 6 53.27 -22.30 -40.97
CA GLN A 6 52.40 -21.43 -40.17
C GLN A 6 51.44 -22.31 -39.35
N PRO A 7 51.34 -22.14 -38.03
CA PRO A 7 50.29 -22.78 -37.25
C PRO A 7 48.93 -22.24 -37.72
N VAL A 8 47.99 -23.16 -37.95
CA VAL A 8 46.58 -22.81 -38.16
C VAL A 8 46.05 -22.32 -36.83
N THR A 9 45.88 -21.02 -36.68
CA THR A 9 45.08 -20.45 -35.58
C THR A 9 43.65 -20.95 -35.78
N PRO A 10 42.98 -21.55 -34.78
CA PRO A 10 41.57 -21.85 -34.91
C PRO A 10 40.85 -20.53 -35.18
N LEU A 11 40.00 -20.52 -36.21
CA LEU A 11 39.12 -19.40 -36.48
C LEU A 11 38.33 -19.16 -35.19
N ALA A 12 38.61 -18.05 -34.50
CA ALA A 12 37.76 -17.64 -33.40
C ALA A 12 36.33 -17.57 -33.96
N ALA A 13 35.39 -18.24 -33.29
CA ALA A 13 33.99 -18.17 -33.65
C ALA A 13 33.64 -16.70 -33.87
N ALA A 14 33.11 -16.37 -35.05
CA ALA A 14 32.75 -15.01 -35.39
C ALA A 14 31.89 -14.47 -34.24
N ALA A 15 32.40 -13.47 -33.52
CA ALA A 15 31.60 -12.76 -32.55
C ALA A 15 30.36 -12.27 -33.31
N PRO A 16 29.14 -12.58 -32.84
CA PRO A 16 27.94 -12.05 -33.48
C PRO A 16 28.09 -10.53 -33.55
N GLN A 17 27.92 -9.97 -34.75
CA GLN A 17 27.93 -8.53 -34.95
C GLN A 17 27.02 -7.91 -33.90
N ALA A 18 27.59 -7.01 -33.09
CA ALA A 18 26.82 -6.32 -32.07
C ALA A 18 25.64 -5.63 -32.76
N PRO A 19 24.38 -6.01 -32.48
CA PRO A 19 23.27 -5.17 -32.88
C PRO A 19 23.51 -3.78 -32.31
N LEU A 20 23.06 -2.74 -33.01
CA LEU A 20 22.98 -1.37 -32.48
C LEU A 20 22.04 -1.35 -31.25
N ARG A 21 22.50 -1.91 -30.12
CA ARG A 21 21.85 -1.87 -28.82
C ARG A 21 22.47 -0.71 -28.07
N ALA A 22 21.83 0.45 -28.16
CA ALA A 22 22.09 1.57 -27.26
C ALA A 22 21.42 1.34 -25.89
N THR A 23 21.35 0.10 -25.42
CA THR A 23 20.90 -0.24 -24.07
C THR A 23 22.11 -0.63 -23.26
N PRO A 24 22.36 0.02 -22.10
CA PRO A 24 23.44 -0.40 -21.23
C PRO A 24 23.19 -1.85 -20.83
N ILE A 25 24.12 -2.74 -21.16
CA ILE A 25 24.11 -4.11 -20.67
C ILE A 25 24.39 -4.02 -19.18
N ASP A 26 23.46 -4.47 -18.35
CA ASP A 26 23.70 -4.56 -16.91
C ASP A 26 24.69 -5.71 -16.64
N PRO A 27 25.92 -5.42 -16.18
CA PRO A 27 26.90 -6.46 -15.88
C PRO A 27 26.46 -7.38 -14.73
N ARG A 28 25.55 -6.93 -13.85
CA ARG A 28 25.01 -7.72 -12.74
C ARG A 28 24.03 -8.80 -13.21
N LEU A 29 23.42 -8.60 -14.37
CA LEU A 29 22.54 -9.59 -15.01
C LEU A 29 23.27 -10.46 -16.04
N SER A 30 24.55 -10.78 -15.75
CA SER A 30 25.34 -11.72 -16.54
C SER A 30 25.29 -13.13 -15.92
N ARG A 31 25.17 -14.16 -16.76
CA ARG A 31 25.17 -15.57 -16.32
C ARG A 31 26.22 -16.38 -17.07
N THR A 32 26.67 -17.47 -16.48
CA THR A 32 27.60 -18.38 -17.12
C THR A 32 26.91 -19.14 -18.26
N PHE A 33 27.53 -19.15 -19.44
CA PHE A 33 27.09 -20.00 -20.55
C PHE A 33 27.78 -21.37 -20.45
N TYR A 34 27.01 -22.39 -20.06
CA TYR A 34 27.47 -23.77 -19.97
C TYR A 34 27.43 -24.46 -21.33
N PHE A 35 28.53 -25.12 -21.67
CA PHE A 35 28.66 -25.93 -22.87
C PHE A 35 29.65 -27.08 -22.63
N ASP A 36 29.54 -28.13 -23.43
CA ASP A 36 30.38 -29.32 -23.29
C ASP A 36 31.87 -28.98 -23.50
N GLY A 37 32.70 -29.39 -22.55
CA GLY A 37 34.15 -29.12 -22.58
C GLY A 37 34.58 -27.87 -21.83
N ARG A 38 33.67 -27.07 -21.27
CA ARG A 38 34.02 -25.99 -20.33
C ARG A 38 34.36 -26.58 -18.96
N LEU A 39 35.48 -26.13 -18.37
CA LEU A 39 35.82 -26.45 -16.98
C LEU A 39 34.99 -25.57 -16.04
N LEU A 40 34.34 -26.19 -15.05
CA LEU A 40 33.58 -25.49 -14.03
C LEU A 40 34.52 -24.81 -13.02
N SER A 41 34.32 -23.52 -12.78
CA SER A 41 35.07 -22.73 -11.81
C SER A 41 34.17 -22.15 -10.71
N ALA A 42 34.78 -21.76 -9.58
CA ALA A 42 34.05 -21.04 -8.53
C ALA A 42 33.48 -19.69 -9.04
N GLU A 43 34.19 -19.02 -9.94
CA GLU A 43 33.74 -17.77 -10.55
C GLU A 43 32.45 -17.96 -11.37
N ASP A 44 32.31 -19.11 -12.05
CA ASP A 44 31.10 -19.44 -12.80
C ASP A 44 29.88 -19.57 -11.89
N LEU A 45 30.05 -20.24 -10.74
CA LEU A 45 28.99 -20.43 -9.75
C LEU A 45 28.65 -19.13 -9.01
N ILE A 46 29.64 -18.33 -8.63
CA ILE A 46 29.45 -17.02 -7.97
C ILE A 46 28.68 -16.08 -8.90
N ARG A 47 29.01 -16.07 -10.20
CA ARG A 47 28.29 -15.26 -11.19
C ARG A 47 26.83 -15.67 -11.29
N ASP A 48 26.54 -16.97 -11.31
CA ASP A 48 25.16 -17.47 -11.37
C ASP A 48 24.39 -17.19 -10.07
N GLN A 49 25.04 -17.24 -8.91
CA GLN A 49 24.44 -16.83 -7.63
C GLN A 49 24.08 -15.34 -7.64
N GLN A 50 25.00 -14.46 -8.05
CA GLN A 50 24.75 -13.03 -8.17
C GLN A 50 23.64 -12.72 -9.17
N TYR A 51 23.59 -13.44 -10.29
CA TYR A 51 22.52 -13.31 -11.28
C TYR A 51 21.15 -13.64 -10.67
N LEU A 52 21.04 -14.75 -9.95
CA LEU A 52 19.79 -15.17 -9.32
C LEU A 52 19.39 -14.21 -8.19
N ASP A 53 20.33 -13.81 -7.33
CA ASP A 53 20.08 -12.83 -6.27
C ASP A 53 19.57 -11.51 -6.85
N GLN A 54 20.25 -10.96 -7.87
CA GLN A 54 19.79 -9.74 -8.52
C GLN A 54 18.39 -9.88 -9.11
N ARG A 55 18.05 -11.03 -9.69
CA ARG A 55 16.68 -11.29 -10.19
C ARG A 55 15.65 -11.36 -9.07
N LEU A 56 15.98 -11.94 -7.92
CA LEU A 56 15.10 -11.99 -6.77
C LEU A 56 14.90 -10.60 -6.16
N LEU A 57 15.97 -9.81 -6.07
CA LEU A 57 15.91 -8.41 -5.65
C LEU A 57 15.04 -7.59 -6.59
N ASP A 58 15.17 -7.76 -7.91
CA ASP A 58 14.33 -7.04 -8.89
C ASP A 58 12.83 -7.39 -8.72
N VAL A 59 12.52 -8.65 -8.41
CA VAL A 59 11.15 -9.08 -8.08
C VAL A 59 10.69 -8.46 -6.77
N GLY A 60 11.53 -8.43 -5.73
CA GLY A 60 11.19 -7.80 -4.47
C GLY A 60 10.89 -6.31 -4.63
N ARG A 61 11.73 -5.58 -5.38
CA ARG A 61 11.53 -4.15 -5.69
C ARG A 61 10.23 -3.91 -6.43
N SER A 62 9.87 -4.76 -7.40
CA SER A 62 8.63 -4.57 -8.16
C SER A 62 7.37 -4.74 -7.31
N LEU A 63 7.48 -5.44 -6.17
CA LEU A 63 6.40 -5.61 -5.20
C LEU A 63 6.35 -4.50 -4.14
N GLY A 64 7.40 -3.66 -4.06
CA GLY A 64 7.53 -2.60 -3.07
C GLY A 64 8.18 -3.02 -1.75
N ASP A 65 8.55 -2.01 -0.97
CA ASP A 65 9.20 -2.15 0.33
C ASP A 65 8.25 -1.87 1.49
N GLY A 66 8.65 -2.29 2.70
CA GLY A 66 7.92 -2.14 3.94
C GLY A 66 7.55 -3.47 4.60
N ILE A 67 6.73 -3.39 5.64
CA ILE A 67 6.36 -4.54 6.46
C ILE A 67 5.22 -5.33 5.81
N VAL A 68 5.44 -6.63 5.62
CA VAL A 68 4.44 -7.55 5.07
C VAL A 68 3.51 -8.04 6.17
N ASP A 69 4.08 -8.48 7.29
CA ASP A 69 3.34 -9.03 8.42
C ASP A 69 4.20 -9.01 9.70
N GLY A 70 3.55 -8.89 10.86
CA GLY A 70 4.21 -8.95 12.17
C GLY A 70 5.23 -7.83 12.42
N LEU A 71 6.42 -8.17 12.93
CA LEU A 71 7.51 -7.24 13.25
C LEU A 71 7.10 -6.13 14.23
N GLN A 72 6.22 -6.44 15.17
CA GLN A 72 5.78 -5.46 16.17
C GLN A 72 6.95 -5.14 17.10
N LEU A 73 7.30 -3.86 17.20
CA LEU A 73 8.32 -3.37 18.11
C LEU A 73 7.67 -2.98 19.43
N ASP A 74 8.17 -3.53 20.52
CA ASP A 74 7.76 -3.21 21.88
C ASP A 74 8.98 -2.75 22.69
N PHE A 75 8.75 -1.79 23.58
CA PHE A 75 9.81 -1.20 24.40
C PHE A 75 9.40 -1.19 25.87
N ASN A 76 10.13 -1.97 26.67
CA ASN A 76 10.02 -2.01 28.12
C ASN A 76 11.40 -1.73 28.71
N ASP A 77 11.74 -0.45 28.87
CA ASP A 77 13.04 0.05 29.29
C ASP A 77 13.76 -0.86 30.31
N PRO A 78 14.97 -1.38 30.01
CA PRO A 78 15.83 -1.10 28.84
C PRO A 78 15.67 -2.07 27.65
N LEU A 79 14.66 -2.94 27.68
CA LEU A 79 14.49 -4.03 26.74
C LEU A 79 13.69 -3.61 25.50
N LEU A 80 14.32 -3.72 24.34
CA LEU A 80 13.66 -3.59 23.04
C LEU A 80 13.34 -4.99 22.51
N THR A 81 12.07 -5.28 22.21
CA THR A 81 11.63 -6.59 21.73
C THR A 81 10.93 -6.47 20.39
N LEU A 82 11.37 -7.25 19.41
CA LEU A 82 10.78 -7.35 18.09
C LEU A 82 10.07 -8.70 17.95
N GLN A 83 8.77 -8.68 17.68
CA GLN A 83 8.00 -9.90 17.42
C GLN A 83 8.32 -10.51 16.04
N PRO A 84 8.10 -11.82 15.85
CA PRO A 84 8.24 -12.47 14.55
C PRO A 84 7.47 -11.77 13.44
N GLY A 85 7.98 -11.89 12.21
CA GLY A 85 7.36 -11.26 11.05
C GLY A 85 8.26 -11.21 9.82
N VAL A 86 7.76 -10.54 8.78
CA VAL A 86 8.39 -10.45 7.46
C VAL A 86 8.30 -9.02 6.93
N ALA A 87 9.37 -8.57 6.30
CA ALA A 87 9.43 -7.32 5.56
C ALA A 87 10.20 -7.47 4.25
N VAL A 88 10.04 -6.48 3.37
CA VAL A 88 10.85 -6.32 2.17
C VAL A 88 11.56 -4.97 2.26
N CYS A 89 12.87 -4.93 2.05
CA CYS A 89 13.63 -3.68 2.05
C CYS A 89 13.55 -2.98 0.70
N ALA A 90 13.97 -1.72 0.63
CA ALA A 90 14.09 -0.95 -0.62
C ALA A 90 14.98 -1.65 -1.68
N SER A 91 15.95 -2.46 -1.26
CA SER A 91 16.77 -3.28 -2.16
C SER A 91 15.98 -4.41 -2.84
N GLY A 92 14.79 -4.74 -2.37
CA GLY A 92 13.98 -5.91 -2.74
C GLY A 92 14.28 -7.17 -1.91
N ARG A 93 15.22 -7.10 -0.96
CA ARG A 93 15.54 -8.24 -0.10
C ARG A 93 14.42 -8.51 0.90
N THR A 94 14.10 -9.78 1.11
CA THR A 94 13.14 -10.20 2.14
C THR A 94 13.87 -10.38 3.47
N LEU A 95 13.38 -9.72 4.51
CA LEU A 95 13.83 -9.91 5.88
C LEU A 95 12.80 -10.75 6.64
N ARG A 96 13.25 -11.76 7.36
CA ARG A 96 12.39 -12.65 8.13
C ARG A 96 12.91 -12.85 9.54
N VAL A 97 12.02 -12.66 10.51
CA VAL A 97 12.24 -12.94 11.92
C VAL A 97 11.32 -14.09 12.30
N GLU A 98 11.89 -15.27 12.58
CA GLU A 98 11.10 -16.46 12.97
C GLU A 98 10.81 -16.52 14.47
N THR A 99 11.71 -15.97 15.28
CA THR A 99 11.61 -15.94 16.74
C THR A 99 11.83 -14.53 17.24
N ALA A 100 11.16 -14.16 18.34
CA ALA A 100 11.26 -12.81 18.87
C ALA A 100 12.72 -12.45 19.16
N ILE A 101 13.16 -11.28 18.69
CA ILE A 101 14.49 -10.74 18.94
C ILE A 101 14.38 -9.77 20.10
N SER A 102 15.28 -9.89 21.08
CA SER A 102 15.34 -8.96 22.20
C SER A 102 16.74 -8.37 22.29
N ALA A 103 16.81 -7.04 22.42
CA ALA A 103 18.03 -6.30 22.62
C ALA A 103 17.93 -5.51 23.94
N ASP A 104 18.85 -5.76 24.86
CA ASP A 104 18.99 -4.98 26.09
C ASP A 104 19.89 -3.77 25.81
N LEU A 105 19.26 -2.59 25.70
CA LEU A 105 19.97 -1.34 25.43
C LEU A 105 20.75 -0.82 26.65
N GLY A 106 20.56 -1.44 27.82
CA GLY A 106 21.34 -1.23 29.03
C GLY A 106 22.64 -2.03 29.08
N ASP A 107 22.79 -3.09 28.27
CA ASP A 107 24.00 -3.93 28.24
C ASP A 107 25.12 -3.27 27.42
N ARG A 108 25.81 -2.34 28.08
CA ARG A 108 26.94 -1.59 27.52
C ARG A 108 28.09 -2.48 27.08
N THR A 109 28.25 -3.65 27.71
CA THR A 109 29.36 -4.55 27.38
C THR A 109 29.09 -5.22 26.04
N THR A 110 27.89 -5.78 25.88
CA THR A 110 27.47 -6.40 24.62
C THR A 110 27.39 -5.36 23.50
N LEU A 111 26.83 -4.17 23.77
CA LEU A 111 26.81 -3.07 22.79
C LEU A 111 28.23 -2.65 22.37
N ALA A 112 29.18 -2.52 23.29
CA ALA A 112 30.56 -2.17 22.94
C ALA A 112 31.25 -3.24 22.08
N VAL A 113 30.97 -4.52 22.33
CA VAL A 113 31.53 -5.64 21.55
C VAL A 113 30.94 -5.68 20.15
N LEU A 114 29.61 -5.57 20.03
CA LEU A 114 28.92 -5.60 18.74
C LEU A 114 29.31 -4.42 17.84
N ASN A 115 29.55 -3.24 18.43
CA ASN A 115 29.90 -2.04 17.69
C ASN A 115 31.41 -1.77 17.63
N ALA A 116 32.26 -2.71 18.07
CA ALA A 116 33.71 -2.51 18.13
C ALA A 116 34.38 -2.27 16.77
N ALA A 117 33.69 -2.63 15.68
CA ALA A 117 34.17 -2.44 14.31
C ALA A 117 33.81 -1.06 13.72
N ASP A 118 32.94 -0.28 14.37
CA ASP A 118 32.36 0.94 13.82
C ASP A 118 32.68 2.15 14.69
N ASP A 119 33.25 3.20 14.08
CA ASP A 119 34.08 4.20 14.79
C ASP A 119 33.28 5.43 15.31
N ALA A 120 31.97 5.53 15.02
CA ALA A 120 31.27 6.83 15.08
C ALA A 120 30.00 6.93 15.95
N THR A 121 29.15 5.91 16.05
CA THR A 121 27.80 6.05 16.67
C THR A 121 27.71 5.54 18.11
N LEU A 122 28.50 4.50 18.46
CA LEU A 122 28.45 3.78 19.73
C LEU A 122 29.84 3.59 20.36
N ALA A 123 30.76 4.53 20.13
CA ALA A 123 32.13 4.49 20.66
C ALA A 123 32.13 4.29 22.20
N GLY A 124 32.54 3.09 22.65
CA GLY A 124 32.57 2.73 24.07
C GLY A 124 31.26 2.20 24.68
N GLY A 125 30.29 1.79 23.85
CA GLY A 125 29.01 1.20 24.29
C GLY A 125 27.99 2.22 24.79
N ARG A 126 28.22 3.52 24.58
CA ARG A 126 27.32 4.62 24.96
C ARG A 126 26.54 5.13 23.77
N LEU A 127 25.27 5.46 23.99
CA LEU A 127 24.39 6.05 23.00
C LEU A 127 24.53 7.57 23.05
N ASN A 128 24.89 8.18 21.93
CA ASN A 128 24.91 9.64 21.83
C ASN A 128 23.47 10.19 21.92
N SER A 129 23.29 11.36 22.52
CA SER A 129 21.99 12.02 22.54
C SER A 129 21.51 12.34 21.12
N GLY A 130 20.25 12.03 20.81
CA GLY A 130 19.66 12.22 19.50
C GLY A 130 18.49 11.28 19.23
N LEU A 131 17.96 11.38 18.01
CA LEU A 131 16.94 10.47 17.49
C LEU A 131 17.59 9.37 16.66
N TYR A 132 17.11 8.14 16.81
CA TYR A 132 17.55 6.99 16.04
C TYR A 132 16.35 6.31 15.40
N ALA A 133 16.49 5.91 14.14
CA ALA A 133 15.60 4.92 13.56
C ALA A 133 15.99 3.55 14.10
N VAL A 134 15.00 2.84 14.65
CA VAL A 134 15.12 1.41 14.91
C VAL A 134 14.81 0.72 13.59
N ALA A 135 15.74 -0.06 13.08
CA ALA A 135 15.60 -0.73 11.79
C ALA A 135 15.94 -2.22 11.90
N LEU A 136 15.36 -3.03 11.02
CA LEU A 136 15.77 -4.41 10.79
C LEU A 136 16.60 -4.44 9.52
N GLY A 137 17.84 -4.92 9.60
CA GLY A 137 18.75 -5.04 8.46
C GLY A 137 19.06 -6.50 8.14
N ALA A 138 19.52 -6.76 6.91
CA ALA A 138 20.13 -8.02 6.54
C ALA A 138 21.50 -8.17 7.21
N ALA A 139 21.80 -9.37 7.71
CA ALA A 139 23.09 -9.70 8.31
C ALA A 139 23.66 -10.96 7.67
N GLU A 140 24.98 -11.01 7.51
CA GLU A 140 25.72 -12.18 7.06
C GLU A 140 26.80 -12.54 8.06
N ASP A 141 26.90 -13.84 8.40
CA ASP A 141 27.96 -14.37 9.26
C ASP A 141 28.70 -15.53 8.58
N GLY A 142 30.02 -15.45 8.57
CA GLY A 142 30.89 -16.49 8.04
C GLY A 142 30.99 -17.64 9.03
N PHE A 143 30.55 -18.84 8.63
CA PHE A 143 30.53 -20.01 9.50
C PHE A 143 31.45 -21.12 9.00
N GLY A 144 32.05 -21.84 9.95
CA GLY A 144 32.94 -22.96 9.66
C GLY A 144 34.33 -22.51 9.21
N SER A 145 35.16 -23.49 8.85
CA SER A 145 36.55 -23.27 8.48
C SER A 145 36.91 -24.19 7.32
N ALA A 146 37.24 -23.62 6.18
CA ALA A 146 37.76 -24.32 5.02
C ALA A 146 39.29 -24.13 4.92
N GLU A 147 40.00 -25.24 4.71
CA GLU A 147 41.43 -25.19 4.40
C GLU A 147 41.62 -24.73 2.95
N VAL A 148 42.24 -23.56 2.76
CA VAL A 148 42.57 -23.05 1.43
C VAL A 148 43.88 -23.66 0.98
N PHE A 149 43.83 -24.49 -0.07
CA PHE A 149 45.04 -24.96 -0.73
C PHE A 149 45.68 -23.78 -1.49
N PRO A 150 46.96 -23.45 -1.21
CA PRO A 150 47.64 -22.35 -1.88
C PRO A 150 47.64 -22.58 -3.39
N ARG A 151 47.20 -21.57 -4.17
CA ARG A 151 47.25 -21.63 -5.65
C ARG A 151 48.69 -21.69 -6.18
N ASP A 152 49.65 -21.26 -5.36
CA ASP A 152 51.09 -21.29 -5.62
C ASP A 152 51.85 -21.96 -4.47
N PHE A 153 52.91 -22.72 -4.79
CA PHE A 153 53.73 -23.47 -3.82
C PHE A 153 54.41 -22.62 -2.72
N GLY A 154 54.38 -21.29 -2.81
CA GLY A 154 54.95 -20.35 -1.83
C GLY A 154 53.94 -19.50 -1.08
N ALA A 155 52.63 -19.62 -1.36
CA ALA A 155 51.60 -18.82 -0.69
C ALA A 155 51.26 -19.39 0.70
N SER A 156 51.09 -18.49 1.67
CA SER A 156 50.69 -18.85 3.04
C SER A 156 49.29 -19.48 3.04
N ARG A 157 49.11 -20.55 3.81
CA ARG A 157 47.78 -21.10 4.06
C ARG A 157 46.95 -20.04 4.79
N THR A 158 45.80 -19.72 4.24
CA THR A 158 44.80 -18.87 4.88
C THR A 158 43.62 -19.73 5.31
N LEU A 159 43.03 -19.38 6.44
CA LEU A 159 41.72 -19.89 6.84
C LEU A 159 40.67 -19.03 6.15
N GLN A 160 39.71 -19.67 5.50
CA GLN A 160 38.48 -19.02 5.03
C GLN A 160 37.26 -19.68 5.65
N PHE A 161 36.14 -18.98 5.62
CA PHE A 161 34.86 -19.53 6.03
C PHE A 161 34.43 -20.65 5.07
N ASP A 162 33.79 -21.68 5.61
CA ASP A 162 33.27 -22.81 4.83
C ASP A 162 31.90 -22.49 4.23
N ALA A 163 31.10 -21.69 4.94
CA ALA A 163 29.78 -21.25 4.52
C ALA A 163 29.50 -19.81 4.99
N ILE A 164 28.51 -19.18 4.36
CA ILE A 164 27.91 -17.92 4.82
C ILE A 164 26.49 -18.24 5.31
N ARG A 165 26.12 -17.68 6.45
CA ARG A 165 24.75 -17.72 6.99
C ARG A 165 24.14 -16.35 6.83
N GLU A 166 22.96 -16.32 6.24
CA GLU A 166 22.14 -15.12 6.18
C GLU A 166 21.20 -15.07 7.39
N GLY A 167 20.98 -13.87 7.88
CA GLY A 167 20.09 -13.58 8.99
C GLY A 167 19.64 -12.13 8.96
N VAL A 168 19.19 -11.67 10.12
CA VAL A 168 18.73 -10.30 10.32
C VAL A 168 19.27 -9.75 11.63
N GLU A 169 19.46 -8.44 11.68
CA GLU A 169 19.92 -7.74 12.88
C GLU A 169 19.12 -6.47 13.14
N LEU A 170 19.07 -6.08 14.42
CA LEU A 170 18.50 -4.80 14.83
C LEU A 170 19.57 -3.71 14.72
N LEU A 171 19.25 -2.66 13.98
CA LEU A 171 20.11 -1.53 13.73
C LEU A 171 19.55 -0.28 14.42
N LEU A 172 20.45 0.55 14.96
CA LEU A 172 20.15 1.91 15.39
C LEU A 172 20.83 2.89 14.44
N VAL A 173 20.02 3.55 13.61
CA VAL A 173 20.52 4.47 12.60
C VAL A 173 20.26 5.91 13.07
N PRO A 174 21.29 6.74 13.29
CA PRO A 174 21.08 8.11 13.76
C PRO A 174 20.32 8.93 12.71
N LEU A 175 19.24 9.58 13.13
CA LEU A 175 18.45 10.45 12.26
C LEU A 175 19.07 11.86 12.24
N PRO A 176 19.07 12.55 11.09
CA PRO A 176 19.58 13.92 10.97
C PRO A 176 18.57 14.95 11.52
N LEU A 177 17.88 14.63 12.60
CA LEU A 177 16.85 15.43 13.23
C LEU A 177 17.16 15.60 14.72
N PRO A 178 17.01 16.81 15.28
CA PRO A 178 17.18 17.02 16.71
C PRO A 178 16.04 16.36 17.49
N ASP A 179 16.33 15.81 18.69
CA ASP A 179 15.29 15.45 19.66
C ASP A 179 14.60 16.73 20.16
N PRO A 180 13.28 16.90 19.98
CA PRO A 180 12.58 18.05 20.51
C PRO A 180 12.69 18.11 22.04
N PRO A 181 12.98 19.28 22.64
CA PRO A 181 13.05 19.44 24.10
C PRO A 181 11.64 19.54 24.71
N LEU A 182 10.79 18.57 24.39
CA LEU A 182 9.40 18.44 24.82
C LEU A 182 9.22 17.16 25.64
N GLU A 183 8.08 17.05 26.32
CA GLU A 183 7.64 15.79 26.94
C GLU A 183 7.41 14.71 25.87
N PRO A 184 7.58 13.41 26.20
CA PRO A 184 7.55 12.32 25.22
C PRO A 184 6.37 12.33 24.26
N LEU A 185 5.14 12.51 24.75
CA LEU A 185 3.95 12.53 23.89
C LEU A 185 3.93 13.72 22.93
N ALA A 186 4.28 14.90 23.42
CA ALA A 186 4.33 16.12 22.61
C ALA A 186 5.47 16.07 21.57
N ALA A 187 6.62 15.49 21.93
CA ALA A 187 7.72 15.27 21.00
C ALA A 187 7.31 14.34 19.84
N ARG A 188 6.66 13.21 20.16
CA ARG A 188 6.13 12.25 19.17
C ARG A 188 5.08 12.89 18.26
N ALA A 189 4.15 13.64 18.84
CA ALA A 189 3.13 14.38 18.09
C ALA A 189 3.74 15.38 17.09
N LEU A 190 4.77 16.11 17.49
CA LEU A 190 5.46 17.08 16.65
C LEU A 190 6.21 16.40 15.50
N LEU A 191 6.93 15.32 15.80
CA LEU A 191 7.71 14.56 14.83
C LEU A 191 6.86 13.89 13.74
N ALA A 192 5.58 13.62 14.03
CA ALA A 192 4.66 13.03 13.06
C ALA A 192 4.57 13.83 11.76
N ARG A 193 4.66 15.17 11.81
CA ARG A 193 4.62 16.04 10.62
C ARG A 193 5.81 15.82 9.67
N THR A 194 6.93 15.33 10.20
CA THR A 194 8.18 15.19 9.45
C THR A 194 8.48 13.73 9.12
N LEU A 195 8.12 12.80 10.01
CA LEU A 195 8.53 11.40 9.92
C LEU A 195 7.47 10.50 9.29
N VAL A 196 6.19 10.73 9.59
CA VAL A 196 5.12 9.86 9.08
C VAL A 196 5.00 10.03 7.57
N GLY A 197 5.02 8.90 6.85
CA GLY A 197 5.00 8.85 5.39
C GLY A 197 6.07 9.71 4.73
N ALA A 198 7.21 9.92 5.40
CA ALA A 198 8.40 10.43 4.76
C ALA A 198 8.85 9.43 3.69
N GLY A 199 8.38 9.59 2.44
CA GLY A 199 8.74 8.76 1.28
C GLY A 199 10.21 8.84 0.86
N ALA A 200 11.09 9.30 1.75
CA ALA A 200 12.53 9.46 1.56
C ALA A 200 13.33 8.79 2.69
N LEU A 201 12.78 7.74 3.31
CA LEU A 201 13.51 6.92 4.28
C LEU A 201 14.80 6.34 3.67
N ASP A 202 14.84 6.13 2.36
CA ASP A 202 16.03 5.72 1.60
C ASP A 202 17.25 6.62 1.79
N GLN A 203 17.05 7.89 2.16
CA GLN A 203 18.16 8.81 2.44
C GLN A 203 18.74 8.62 3.84
N TRP A 204 17.98 8.01 4.76
CA TRP A 204 18.35 7.86 6.16
C TRP A 204 18.67 6.41 6.53
N LEU A 205 18.02 5.44 5.91
CA LEU A 205 18.22 4.02 6.17
C LEU A 205 19.05 3.35 5.07
N PRO A 206 19.84 2.31 5.42
CA PRO A 206 20.44 1.42 4.44
C PRO A 206 19.37 0.80 3.54
N SER A 207 19.66 0.60 2.24
CA SER A 207 18.71 0.00 1.30
C SER A 207 18.34 -1.45 1.63
N GLU A 208 19.16 -2.13 2.44
CA GLU A 208 18.91 -3.49 2.93
C GLU A 208 18.25 -3.51 4.32
N ALA A 209 17.70 -2.39 4.77
CA ALA A 209 16.98 -2.28 6.02
C ALA A 209 15.53 -1.80 5.83
N VAL A 210 14.70 -2.09 6.82
CA VAL A 210 13.33 -1.58 6.94
C VAL A 210 13.17 -0.87 8.28
N ALA A 211 12.46 0.27 8.29
CA ALA A 211 12.21 1.01 9.52
C ALA A 211 11.12 0.34 10.37
N LEU A 212 11.38 0.25 11.67
CA LEU A 212 10.46 -0.32 12.67
C LEU A 212 9.87 0.74 13.60
N GLY A 213 10.56 1.87 13.79
CA GLY A 213 10.15 2.93 14.71
C GLY A 213 11.27 3.94 14.97
N VAL A 214 11.04 4.80 15.96
CA VAL A 214 11.96 5.84 16.40
C VAL A 214 12.29 5.64 17.87
N LEU A 215 13.55 5.87 18.23
CA LEU A 215 14.07 5.86 19.59
C LEU A 215 14.70 7.22 19.88
N ALA A 216 14.31 7.86 20.98
CA ALA A 216 14.96 9.06 21.47
C ALA A 216 15.89 8.74 22.63
N VAL A 217 17.12 9.25 22.52
CA VAL A 217 18.14 9.12 23.55
C VAL A 217 18.54 10.51 24.02
N ALA A 218 18.62 10.70 25.34
CA ALA A 218 19.29 11.85 25.93
C ALA A 218 20.14 11.40 27.12
N ASP A 219 21.33 11.97 27.22
CA ASP A 219 22.26 11.73 28.33
C ASP A 219 22.54 10.23 28.54
N ASP A 220 22.73 9.49 27.43
CA ASP A 220 22.97 8.03 27.41
C ASP A 220 21.80 7.18 27.96
N ALA A 221 20.62 7.77 28.12
CA ALA A 221 19.39 7.10 28.53
C ALA A 221 18.30 7.21 27.46
N ILE A 222 17.46 6.19 27.35
CA ILE A 222 16.32 6.19 26.44
C ILE A 222 15.21 7.02 27.07
N ARG A 223 14.71 8.01 26.33
CA ARG A 223 13.59 8.85 26.76
C ARG A 223 12.25 8.25 26.38
N TRP A 224 12.14 7.76 25.16
CA TRP A 224 10.93 7.16 24.60
C TRP A 224 11.22 6.38 23.33
N CYS A 225 10.29 5.48 22.98
CA CYS A 225 10.27 4.75 21.72
C CYS A 225 8.88 4.87 21.09
N ASP A 226 8.82 5.10 19.78
CA ASP A 226 7.58 5.13 19.01
C ASP A 226 7.66 4.17 17.81
N PRO A 227 6.87 3.07 17.81
CA PRO A 227 6.85 2.08 16.73
C PRO A 227 6.15 2.54 15.43
N TRP A 228 5.50 3.69 15.40
CA TRP A 228 4.58 4.09 14.31
C TRP A 228 5.05 5.32 13.53
N LEU A 229 6.01 6.09 14.03
CA LEU A 229 6.51 7.29 13.34
C LEU A 229 7.20 7.01 11.99
N LEU A 230 7.91 5.88 11.86
CA LEU A 230 8.64 5.51 10.64
C LEU A 230 8.17 4.20 9.99
N ARG A 231 7.31 3.47 10.68
CA ARG A 231 6.82 2.17 10.24
C ARG A 231 5.79 2.36 9.14
N HIS A 232 5.92 1.59 8.05
CA HIS A 232 4.90 1.50 7.02
C HIS A 232 4.64 0.07 6.55
N PRO A 233 3.39 -0.27 6.19
CA PRO A 233 3.07 -1.47 5.44
C PRO A 233 3.80 -1.55 4.11
N ARG A 234 3.95 -2.76 3.58
CA ARG A 234 4.56 -2.96 2.27
C ARG A 234 3.72 -2.32 1.17
N ARG A 235 4.30 -1.42 0.37
CA ARG A 235 3.63 -0.75 -0.74
C ARG A 235 4.55 -0.64 -1.96
N PRO A 236 4.05 -0.81 -3.19
CA PRO A 236 4.83 -0.54 -4.40
C PRO A 236 5.21 0.94 -4.49
N ASP A 237 6.41 1.28 -4.97
CA ASP A 237 6.89 2.66 -5.17
C ASP A 237 5.92 3.56 -5.96
N ALA A 238 5.10 2.96 -6.84
CA ALA A 238 4.11 3.67 -7.64
C ALA A 238 2.88 4.16 -6.83
N VAL A 239 2.65 3.62 -5.63
CA VAL A 239 1.52 3.97 -4.75
C VAL A 239 2.02 4.89 -3.64
N LEU A 240 2.30 6.15 -3.99
CA LEU A 240 2.81 7.18 -3.06
C LEU A 240 1.76 7.69 -2.04
N ASP A 241 0.60 7.04 -1.88
CA ASP A 241 -0.56 7.60 -1.15
C ASP A 241 -0.91 6.85 0.15
N GLY A 242 0.07 6.19 0.78
CA GLY A 242 -0.10 5.48 2.05
C GLY A 242 0.02 6.35 3.31
N PHE A 243 0.43 7.62 3.15
CA PHE A 243 0.69 8.55 4.25
C PHE A 243 -0.48 8.66 5.23
N GLN A 244 -1.72 8.67 4.73
CA GLN A 244 -2.90 8.83 5.58
C GLN A 244 -3.15 7.64 6.49
N GLU A 245 -2.87 6.44 5.99
CA GLU A 245 -2.99 5.20 6.78
C GLU A 245 -1.92 5.16 7.87
N ASP A 246 -0.69 5.56 7.55
CA ASP A 246 0.42 5.59 8.49
C ASP A 246 0.17 6.65 9.59
N LEU A 247 -0.35 7.81 9.19
CA LEU A 247 -0.77 8.86 10.12
C LEU A 247 -1.92 8.41 11.01
N LEU A 248 -2.89 7.68 10.46
CA LEU A 248 -3.98 7.11 11.23
C LEU A 248 -3.49 6.07 12.25
N ALA A 249 -2.56 5.20 11.86
CA ALA A 249 -1.97 4.22 12.76
C ALA A 249 -1.21 4.90 13.91
N HIS A 250 -0.37 5.89 13.60
CA HIS A 250 0.32 6.69 14.60
C HIS A 250 -0.66 7.45 15.51
N TYR A 251 -1.70 8.10 14.95
CA TYR A 251 -2.73 8.80 15.71
C TYR A 251 -3.44 7.88 16.70
N ARG A 252 -3.84 6.68 16.28
CA ARG A 252 -4.51 5.70 17.17
C ARG A 252 -3.63 5.32 18.36
N ALA A 253 -2.34 5.06 18.10
CA ALA A 253 -1.38 4.71 19.15
C ALA A 253 -1.13 5.88 20.11
N LEU A 254 -0.97 7.10 19.58
CA LEU A 254 -0.76 8.30 20.39
C LEU A 254 -2.01 8.67 21.19
N LEU A 255 -3.21 8.56 20.60
CA LEU A 255 -4.48 8.79 21.28
C LEU A 255 -4.68 7.82 22.45
N ALA A 256 -4.37 6.54 22.27
CA ALA A 256 -4.44 5.56 23.35
C ALA A 256 -3.54 5.95 24.54
N ALA A 257 -2.33 6.45 24.27
CA ALA A 257 -1.42 6.93 25.30
C ALA A 257 -1.97 8.18 26.01
N VAL A 258 -2.50 9.16 25.27
CA VAL A 258 -3.12 10.37 25.83
C VAL A 258 -4.34 10.02 26.70
N LEU A 259 -5.20 9.11 26.24
CA LEU A 259 -6.38 8.66 27.00
C LEU A 259 -5.97 7.95 28.30
N SER A 260 -4.89 7.16 28.25
CA SER A 260 -4.32 6.53 29.45
C SER A 260 -3.80 7.56 30.46
N GLU A 261 -3.13 8.64 30.01
CA GLU A 261 -2.64 9.71 30.89
C GLU A 261 -3.79 10.53 31.49
N ARG A 262 -4.85 10.76 30.70
CA ARG A 262 -6.02 11.57 31.09
C ARG A 262 -7.11 10.79 31.84
N ALA A 263 -6.96 9.47 31.99
CA ALA A 263 -7.98 8.58 32.54
C ALA A 263 -9.37 8.77 31.88
N GLY A 264 -9.38 8.99 30.56
CA GLY A 264 -10.60 9.19 29.77
C GLY A 264 -11.29 10.55 29.91
N ALA A 265 -10.68 11.53 30.59
CA ALA A 265 -11.23 12.89 30.67
C ALA A 265 -11.24 13.59 29.30
N SER A 266 -12.13 14.58 29.13
CA SER A 266 -12.18 15.39 27.91
C SER A 266 -10.96 16.32 27.79
N PHE A 267 -10.57 16.60 26.55
CA PHE A 267 -9.43 17.47 26.24
C PHE A 267 -9.56 18.06 24.83
N HIS A 268 -8.78 19.11 24.56
CA HIS A 268 -8.66 19.73 23.24
C HIS A 268 -7.56 19.03 22.43
N ALA A 269 -7.84 18.68 21.18
CA ALA A 269 -6.90 17.98 20.31
C ALA A 269 -5.57 18.75 20.13
N GLY A 270 -5.64 20.07 20.01
CA GLY A 270 -4.46 20.93 19.88
C GLY A 270 -3.53 20.96 21.10
N GLU A 271 -3.93 20.37 22.24
CA GLU A 271 -3.03 20.21 23.40
C GLU A 271 -2.04 19.04 23.21
N HIS A 272 -2.39 18.04 22.39
CA HIS A 272 -1.64 16.78 22.27
C HIS A 272 -1.25 16.43 20.83
N PHE A 273 -1.91 17.03 19.85
CA PHE A 273 -1.73 16.72 18.45
C PHE A 273 -1.44 18.00 17.68
N HIS A 274 -0.50 17.92 16.73
CA HIS A 274 -0.27 18.97 15.73
C HIS A 274 -0.96 18.66 14.41
N LEU A 275 -1.03 17.37 14.06
CA LEU A 275 -1.64 16.89 12.83
C LEU A 275 -2.61 15.78 13.16
N LEU A 276 -3.85 15.92 12.67
CA LEU A 276 -4.85 14.85 12.73
C LEU A 276 -4.99 14.21 11.35
N PRO A 277 -5.10 12.86 11.26
CA PRO A 277 -5.54 12.21 10.03
C PRO A 277 -6.93 12.71 9.63
N PRO A 278 -7.32 12.59 8.34
CA PRO A 278 -8.64 13.02 7.85
C PRO A 278 -9.78 12.27 8.53
N LEU A 279 -9.50 11.13 9.15
CA LEU A 279 -10.44 10.40 9.98
C LEU A 279 -9.73 9.75 11.15
N GLY A 280 -10.47 9.41 12.19
CA GLY A 280 -9.94 8.65 13.30
C GLY A 280 -10.96 8.40 14.40
N PRO A 281 -10.64 7.51 15.37
CA PRO A 281 -11.44 7.39 16.57
C PRO A 281 -11.48 8.73 17.33
N LEU A 282 -12.63 9.01 17.93
CA LEU A 282 -12.87 10.23 18.69
C LEU A 282 -13.25 9.88 20.13
N PRO A 283 -12.60 10.46 21.15
CA PRO A 283 -13.00 10.23 22.54
C PRO A 283 -14.44 10.68 22.79
N LYS A 284 -15.31 9.74 23.16
CA LYS A 284 -16.73 10.00 23.45
C LYS A 284 -16.94 11.10 24.49
N ALA A 285 -16.05 11.21 25.48
CA ALA A 285 -16.09 12.23 26.53
C ALA A 285 -15.94 13.68 26.01
N CYS A 286 -15.41 13.87 24.80
CA CYS A 286 -15.23 15.19 24.21
C CYS A 286 -16.46 15.71 23.45
N ILE A 287 -17.54 14.92 23.37
CA ILE A 287 -18.76 15.25 22.64
C ILE A 287 -19.98 15.10 23.55
N ASP A 288 -20.78 16.16 23.62
CA ASP A 288 -22.07 16.19 24.29
C ASP A 288 -23.15 16.59 23.27
N PRO A 289 -23.80 15.60 22.61
CA PRO A 289 -24.79 15.88 21.57
C PRO A 289 -26.13 16.39 22.12
N LEU A 290 -26.36 16.31 23.43
CA LEU A 290 -27.57 16.84 24.06
C LEU A 290 -27.42 18.34 24.29
N ARG A 291 -26.22 18.79 24.65
CA ARG A 291 -25.92 20.21 24.79
C ARG A 291 -25.42 20.86 23.51
N GLY A 292 -25.19 20.08 22.45
CA GLY A 292 -24.60 20.57 21.22
C GLY A 292 -23.19 21.11 21.45
N LEU A 293 -22.39 20.42 22.28
CA LEU A 293 -21.04 20.85 22.64
C LEU A 293 -20.00 19.84 22.17
N GLN A 294 -18.90 20.35 21.63
CA GLN A 294 -17.68 19.60 21.40
C GLN A 294 -16.48 20.31 22.05
N THR A 295 -15.55 19.54 22.60
CA THR A 295 -14.29 20.10 23.16
C THR A 295 -13.06 19.63 22.40
N PHE A 296 -13.18 18.70 21.46
CA PHE A 296 -12.00 18.09 20.83
C PHE A 296 -11.36 19.00 19.78
N PHE A 297 -12.17 19.51 18.85
CA PHE A 297 -11.70 20.33 17.72
C PHE A 297 -11.60 21.81 18.11
N PRO A 298 -10.67 22.57 17.51
CA PRO A 298 -10.60 24.02 17.70
C PRO A 298 -11.81 24.72 17.07
N ALA A 299 -12.14 25.91 17.58
CA ALA A 299 -13.35 26.67 17.19
C ALA A 299 -13.44 27.08 15.70
N GLY A 300 -12.38 26.90 14.90
CA GLY A 300 -12.41 27.14 13.44
C GLY A 300 -12.97 25.97 12.63
N VAL A 301 -13.23 24.83 13.25
CA VAL A 301 -13.74 23.62 12.61
C VAL A 301 -15.24 23.51 12.86
N ASP A 302 -16.04 23.44 11.80
CA ASP A 302 -17.48 23.17 11.92
C ASP A 302 -17.68 21.66 12.15
N VAL A 303 -18.26 21.32 13.30
CA VAL A 303 -18.44 19.93 13.72
C VAL A 303 -19.92 19.58 13.74
N GLN A 304 -20.28 18.52 13.01
CA GLN A 304 -21.64 17.99 12.96
C GLN A 304 -21.65 16.52 13.36
N ILE A 305 -22.56 16.10 14.23
CA ILE A 305 -22.74 14.68 14.53
C ILE A 305 -23.73 14.04 13.56
N VAL A 306 -23.44 12.85 13.05
CA VAL A 306 -24.28 12.12 12.09
C VAL A 306 -24.38 10.64 12.51
N PRO A 307 -25.59 10.06 12.56
CA PRO A 307 -25.73 8.61 12.75
C PRO A 307 -25.38 7.89 11.45
N LEU A 308 -24.56 6.86 11.52
CA LEU A 308 -24.24 6.00 10.38
C LEU A 308 -24.51 4.54 10.75
N ARG A 309 -24.97 3.74 9.81
CA ARG A 309 -25.08 2.29 10.03
C ARG A 309 -23.69 1.67 10.04
N GLU A 310 -23.47 0.70 10.91
CA GLU A 310 -22.20 -0.06 10.95
C GLU A 310 -21.84 -0.66 9.59
N ASP A 311 -22.84 -1.15 8.84
CA ASP A 311 -22.66 -1.72 7.49
C ASP A 311 -22.06 -0.73 6.47
N ASP A 312 -22.31 0.58 6.66
CA ASP A 312 -21.89 1.65 5.75
C ASP A 312 -20.57 2.30 6.19
N MET A 313 -20.04 1.92 7.36
CA MET A 313 -18.85 2.54 7.96
C MET A 313 -17.60 2.36 7.11
N GLU A 314 -17.35 1.15 6.58
CA GLU A 314 -16.15 0.87 5.79
C GLU A 314 -16.05 1.76 4.54
N ALA A 315 -17.15 1.92 3.81
CA ALA A 315 -17.22 2.77 2.62
C ALA A 315 -16.97 4.26 2.97
N ALA A 316 -17.57 4.73 4.07
CA ALA A 316 -17.37 6.09 4.55
C ALA A 316 -15.91 6.36 4.97
N LEU A 317 -15.28 5.40 5.67
CA LEU A 317 -13.88 5.51 6.08
C LEU A 317 -12.94 5.54 4.87
N GLN A 318 -13.16 4.69 3.87
CA GLN A 318 -12.35 4.69 2.65
C GLN A 318 -12.45 6.00 1.87
N SER A 319 -13.65 6.58 1.75
CA SER A 319 -13.86 7.88 1.10
C SER A 319 -13.10 8.99 1.84
N ALA A 320 -13.20 9.03 3.17
CA ALA A 320 -12.55 10.05 4.00
C ALA A 320 -11.01 9.93 4.03
N LEU A 321 -10.44 8.72 3.94
CA LEU A 321 -8.97 8.53 3.92
C LEU A 321 -8.29 9.24 2.74
N SER A 322 -9.01 9.47 1.64
CA SER A 322 -8.47 10.18 0.47
C SER A 322 -8.28 11.69 0.68
N LEU A 323 -8.80 12.24 1.80
CA LEU A 323 -8.75 13.66 2.09
C LEU A 323 -7.43 14.06 2.78
N PRO A 324 -6.98 15.33 2.67
CA PRO A 324 -5.78 15.78 3.36
C PRO A 324 -5.94 15.77 4.88
N PRO A 325 -4.84 15.65 5.65
CA PRO A 325 -4.88 15.72 7.10
C PRO A 325 -5.30 17.13 7.57
N LEU A 326 -5.71 17.24 8.84
CA LEU A 326 -6.05 18.50 9.50
C LEU A 326 -4.84 18.99 10.31
N ASP A 327 -4.25 20.12 9.89
CA ASP A 327 -3.13 20.77 10.58
C ASP A 327 -3.64 21.72 11.65
N LEU A 328 -3.54 21.33 12.93
CA LEU A 328 -4.10 22.05 14.06
C LEU A 328 -3.30 23.31 14.43
N ASP A 329 -2.08 23.46 13.93
CA ASP A 329 -1.24 24.64 14.16
C ASP A 329 -1.64 25.83 13.27
N GLN A 330 -2.46 25.59 12.24
CA GLN A 330 -2.92 26.60 11.30
C GLN A 330 -4.36 27.02 11.60
N THR A 331 -4.76 28.21 11.13
CA THR A 331 -6.17 28.62 11.15
C THR A 331 -6.94 27.71 10.19
N LEU A 332 -7.64 26.73 10.73
CA LEU A 332 -8.44 25.78 9.98
C LEU A 332 -9.81 26.36 9.65
N SER A 333 -10.25 26.15 8.41
CA SER A 333 -11.64 26.23 7.98
C SER A 333 -11.96 24.87 7.36
N ALA A 334 -12.41 23.94 8.20
CA ALA A 334 -12.71 22.57 7.80
C ALA A 334 -14.05 22.13 8.38
N GLU A 335 -14.74 21.27 7.65
CA GLU A 335 -15.98 20.63 8.11
C GLU A 335 -15.65 19.19 8.52
N VAL A 336 -16.06 18.83 9.73
CA VAL A 336 -15.85 17.50 10.31
C VAL A 336 -17.19 16.90 10.70
N LEU A 337 -17.40 15.66 10.28
CA LEU A 337 -18.53 14.83 10.69
C LEU A 337 -18.09 13.91 11.82
N VAL A 338 -18.74 14.00 12.97
CA VAL A 338 -18.66 13.00 14.03
C VAL A 338 -19.65 11.90 13.70
N VAL A 339 -19.13 10.74 13.34
CA VAL A 339 -19.93 9.57 13.01
C VAL A 339 -20.15 8.74 14.26
N ALA A 340 -21.42 8.54 14.60
CA ALA A 340 -21.85 7.54 15.56
C ALA A 340 -22.29 6.29 14.80
N ALA A 341 -21.47 5.23 14.84
CA ALA A 341 -21.78 3.96 14.20
C ALA A 341 -22.86 3.23 15.02
N LEU A 342 -24.04 3.03 14.42
CA LEU A 342 -25.18 2.40 15.07
C LEU A 342 -25.45 1.03 14.46
N ALA A 343 -25.66 0.05 15.34
CA ALA A 343 -26.22 -1.23 14.98
C ALA A 343 -27.57 -1.07 14.26
N PRO A 344 -27.94 -1.98 13.34
CA PRO A 344 -29.15 -1.85 12.53
C PRO A 344 -30.44 -1.60 13.33
N ALA A 345 -30.59 -2.22 14.50
CA ALA A 345 -31.76 -2.03 15.37
C ALA A 345 -31.83 -0.61 15.97
N ALA A 346 -30.71 -0.09 16.48
CA ALA A 346 -30.64 1.25 17.06
C ALA A 346 -30.86 2.33 15.98
N TYR A 347 -30.30 2.12 14.79
CA TYR A 347 -30.51 3.01 13.64
C TYR A 347 -31.98 3.03 13.18
N ALA A 348 -32.65 1.88 13.17
CA ALA A 348 -34.07 1.79 12.85
C ALA A 348 -34.96 2.49 13.89
N GLU A 349 -34.63 2.37 15.18
CA GLU A 349 -35.32 3.09 16.27
C GLU A 349 -35.18 4.61 16.11
N LEU A 350 -33.97 5.10 15.84
CA LEU A 350 -33.71 6.52 15.58
C LEU A 350 -34.52 7.00 14.37
N SER A 351 -34.50 6.24 13.28
CA SER A 351 -35.26 6.55 12.07
C SER A 351 -36.76 6.65 12.34
N ALA A 352 -37.31 5.74 13.15
CA ALA A 352 -38.73 5.75 13.52
C ALA A 352 -39.08 6.95 14.43
N ARG A 353 -38.21 7.32 15.37
CA ARG A 353 -38.39 8.50 16.23
C ARG A 353 -38.41 9.80 15.42
N LEU A 354 -37.48 9.95 14.48
CA LEU A 354 -37.44 11.11 13.57
C LEU A 354 -38.71 11.15 12.72
N LEU A 355 -39.10 10.02 12.11
CA LEU A 355 -40.32 9.96 11.30
C LEU A 355 -41.58 10.33 12.10
N ALA A 356 -41.69 9.88 13.35
CA ALA A 356 -42.79 10.24 14.25
C ALA A 356 -42.78 11.73 14.61
N ALA A 357 -41.61 12.33 14.83
CA ALA A 357 -41.47 13.77 15.06
C ALA A 357 -41.92 14.58 13.82
N ALA A 358 -41.49 14.18 12.62
CA ALA A 358 -41.88 14.83 11.36
C ALA A 358 -43.40 14.79 11.15
N GLN A 359 -44.04 13.67 11.47
CA GLN A 359 -45.49 13.53 11.34
C GLN A 359 -46.26 14.45 12.30
N ASN A 360 -45.69 14.76 13.46
CA ASN A 360 -46.27 15.72 14.40
C ASN A 360 -46.07 17.18 13.94
N ASP A 361 -44.92 17.49 13.31
CA ASP A 361 -44.59 18.83 12.80
C ASP A 361 -45.17 19.15 11.40
N ALA A 362 -45.61 18.15 10.64
CA ALA A 362 -46.19 18.32 9.30
C ALA A 362 -47.47 19.20 9.26
N VAL A 363 -47.97 19.66 10.41
CA VAL A 363 -49.05 20.65 10.53
C VAL A 363 -48.58 22.07 10.15
N THR A 364 -47.29 22.38 10.15
CA THR A 364 -46.75 23.76 9.96
C THR A 364 -46.04 24.03 8.63
N GLY A 365 -45.82 23.02 7.78
CA GLY A 365 -45.29 23.17 6.42
C GLY A 365 -43.76 23.29 6.36
N GLU A 366 -43.15 22.38 5.57
CA GLU A 366 -41.71 22.18 5.33
C GLU A 366 -40.89 21.72 6.55
N THR A 367 -40.60 20.42 6.62
CA THR A 367 -39.52 19.89 7.47
C THR A 367 -38.78 18.77 6.75
N VAL A 368 -37.56 19.07 6.30
CA VAL A 368 -36.51 18.06 6.13
C VAL A 368 -35.99 17.81 7.54
N LEU A 369 -36.19 16.59 8.07
CA LEU A 369 -35.58 16.23 9.34
C LEU A 369 -34.18 15.71 9.08
N GLU A 370 -33.19 16.44 9.57
CA GLU A 370 -31.81 15.98 9.59
C GLU A 370 -31.50 15.53 11.03
N PRO A 371 -31.06 14.28 11.26
CA PRO A 371 -30.58 13.86 12.58
C PRO A 371 -29.28 14.54 12.99
N SER A 372 -28.69 15.34 12.09
CA SER A 372 -27.44 16.01 12.33
C SER A 372 -27.61 17.18 13.29
N VAL A 373 -26.76 17.20 14.31
CA VAL A 373 -26.69 18.31 15.28
C VAL A 373 -25.35 19.00 15.09
N SER A 374 -25.36 20.31 14.88
CA SER A 374 -24.14 21.12 14.94
C SER A 374 -23.69 21.23 16.39
N LEU A 375 -22.42 20.93 16.66
CA LEU A 375 -21.85 20.82 18.01
C LEU A 375 -21.22 22.13 18.51
N ASP A 376 -21.59 23.25 17.89
CA ASP A 376 -21.25 24.62 18.33
C ASP A 376 -22.52 25.48 18.56
N GLY A 377 -23.69 24.83 18.61
CA GLY A 377 -25.02 25.46 18.67
C GLY A 377 -25.61 25.61 20.07
N GLU A 378 -26.82 26.18 20.14
CA GLU A 378 -27.59 26.18 21.39
C GLU A 378 -28.07 24.76 21.75
N PRO A 379 -28.11 24.40 23.04
CA PRO A 379 -28.55 23.09 23.49
C PRO A 379 -29.99 22.83 23.05
N ASP A 380 -30.21 21.73 22.34
CA ASP A 380 -31.55 21.31 21.91
C ASP A 380 -32.13 20.28 22.90
N PRO A 381 -33.09 20.65 23.76
CA PRO A 381 -33.74 19.72 24.68
C PRO A 381 -34.57 18.64 23.96
N ALA A 382 -34.86 18.80 22.67
CA ALA A 382 -35.53 17.80 21.83
C ALA A 382 -34.56 16.94 21.01
N SER A 383 -33.25 17.02 21.28
CA SER A 383 -32.21 16.34 20.52
C SER A 383 -32.52 14.83 20.32
N PRO A 384 -32.47 14.33 19.07
CA PRO A 384 -32.79 12.93 18.76
C PRO A 384 -31.77 11.95 19.37
N TRP A 385 -30.64 12.45 19.88
CA TRP A 385 -29.57 11.68 20.50
C TRP A 385 -29.85 11.25 21.95
N ASN A 386 -30.96 11.71 22.53
CA ASN A 386 -31.32 11.39 23.91
C ASN A 386 -31.46 9.88 24.15
N GLY A 387 -30.68 9.36 25.10
CA GLY A 387 -30.56 7.94 25.43
C GLY A 387 -29.80 7.09 24.40
N LEU A 388 -29.54 7.58 23.18
CA LEU A 388 -28.75 6.85 22.19
C LEU A 388 -27.26 7.03 22.43
N TRP A 389 -26.81 8.25 22.72
CA TRP A 389 -25.40 8.55 22.93
C TRP A 389 -24.82 7.76 24.12
N GLU A 390 -25.54 7.68 25.24
CA GLU A 390 -25.06 6.97 26.45
C GLU A 390 -24.79 5.48 26.18
N ASN A 391 -25.63 4.84 25.35
CA ASN A 391 -25.54 3.41 25.04
C ASN A 391 -24.50 3.06 23.95
N LEU A 392 -23.93 4.07 23.29
CA LEU A 392 -22.92 3.87 22.25
C LEU A 392 -21.57 3.43 22.85
N ALA A 393 -20.94 2.40 22.31
CA ALA A 393 -19.61 1.99 22.73
C ALA A 393 -18.54 3.01 22.28
N GLU A 394 -17.44 3.15 23.02
CA GLU A 394 -16.42 4.18 22.76
C GLU A 394 -15.71 3.99 21.41
N ASP A 395 -15.56 2.75 20.96
CA ASP A 395 -14.97 2.36 19.67
C ASP A 395 -15.88 2.62 18.46
N HIS A 396 -17.15 2.96 18.70
CA HIS A 396 -18.15 3.26 17.67
C HIS A 396 -18.28 4.77 17.38
N VAL A 397 -17.40 5.60 17.95
CA VAL A 397 -17.36 7.05 17.71
C VAL A 397 -16.13 7.41 16.89
N TRP A 398 -16.38 7.92 15.69
CA TRP A 398 -15.35 8.33 14.74
C TRP A 398 -15.54 9.79 14.35
N TYR A 399 -14.47 10.45 13.96
CA TYR A 399 -14.57 11.68 13.19
C TYR A 399 -14.10 11.42 11.76
N LEU A 400 -14.70 12.16 10.83
CA LEU A 400 -14.38 12.15 9.40
C LEU A 400 -14.34 13.60 8.93
N ARG A 401 -13.31 13.99 8.18
CA ARG A 401 -13.38 15.21 7.39
C ARG A 401 -14.46 15.03 6.33
N ARG A 402 -15.34 16.03 6.16
CA ARG A 402 -16.50 15.92 5.27
C ARG A 402 -16.05 15.64 3.83
N PRO A 403 -16.44 14.51 3.22
CA PRO A 403 -16.14 14.26 1.81
C PRO A 403 -16.92 15.21 0.90
N PRO A 404 -16.36 15.61 -0.26
CA PRO A 404 -17.06 16.48 -1.22
C PRO A 404 -18.35 15.86 -1.77
N ARG A 405 -18.53 14.54 -1.63
CA ARG A 405 -19.73 13.78 -2.03
C ARG A 405 -20.44 13.13 -0.84
N ALA A 406 -20.44 13.76 0.33
CA ALA A 406 -21.08 13.22 1.54
C ALA A 406 -22.53 12.70 1.32
N ALA A 407 -23.32 13.36 0.46
CA ALA A 407 -24.68 12.91 0.15
C ALA A 407 -24.74 11.62 -0.70
N ALA A 408 -23.76 11.38 -1.56
CA ALA A 408 -23.69 10.16 -2.37
C ALA A 408 -23.11 8.98 -1.57
N ASP A 409 -22.29 9.27 -0.55
CA ASP A 409 -21.64 8.27 0.32
C ASP A 409 -22.53 7.86 1.51
N GLY A 410 -23.81 8.26 1.54
CA GLY A 410 -24.72 7.96 2.65
C GLY A 410 -24.42 8.70 3.96
N LEU A 411 -23.50 9.68 3.92
CA LEU A 411 -23.09 10.53 5.04
C LEU A 411 -23.92 11.81 5.18
N ALA A 412 -24.76 12.15 4.19
CA ALA A 412 -25.90 13.02 4.45
C ALA A 412 -26.85 12.23 5.34
N GLY A 413 -27.26 12.82 6.46
CA GLY A 413 -28.09 12.15 7.46
C GLY A 413 -29.35 11.51 6.88
N ILE A 414 -30.12 10.84 7.73
CA ILE A 414 -31.38 10.19 7.36
C ILE A 414 -32.34 11.21 6.70
N ILE A 415 -32.30 11.39 5.37
CA ILE A 415 -33.26 12.22 4.63
C ILE A 415 -34.51 11.38 4.42
N LEU A 416 -35.42 11.44 5.39
CA LEU A 416 -36.76 10.85 5.22
C LEU A 416 -37.63 11.83 4.43
N ALA A 417 -37.80 11.56 3.14
CA ALA A 417 -38.87 12.21 2.38
C ALA A 417 -40.23 11.81 2.98
N ALA A 418 -41.12 12.77 3.20
CA ALA A 418 -42.47 12.51 3.67
C ALA A 418 -43.15 11.42 2.82
N GLY A 419 -43.49 10.28 3.44
CA GLY A 419 -44.06 9.11 2.76
C GLY A 419 -43.12 7.91 2.59
N TYR A 420 -41.84 8.01 2.97
CA TYR A 420 -40.93 6.87 3.03
C TYR A 420 -41.32 5.92 4.17
N GLN A 421 -41.62 4.65 3.87
CA GLN A 421 -41.76 3.60 4.87
C GLN A 421 -40.40 2.94 5.08
N ALA A 422 -39.85 3.07 6.29
CA ALA A 422 -38.68 2.31 6.68
C ALA A 422 -38.98 0.81 6.51
N PRO A 423 -38.09 0.02 5.88
CA PRO A 423 -38.28 -1.41 5.78
C PRO A 423 -38.42 -2.00 7.17
N ALA A 424 -39.42 -2.87 7.37
CA ALA A 424 -39.65 -3.49 8.66
C ALA A 424 -38.37 -4.21 9.13
N PRO A 425 -37.97 -4.09 10.40
CA PRO A 425 -36.84 -4.83 10.93
C PRO A 425 -37.05 -6.31 10.65
N LEU A 426 -36.01 -6.98 10.15
CA LEU A 426 -36.06 -8.41 9.93
C LEU A 426 -36.45 -9.09 11.25
N PRO A 427 -37.46 -9.98 11.24
CA PRO A 427 -37.82 -10.69 12.46
C PRO A 427 -36.59 -11.43 13.00
N PRO A 428 -36.45 -11.58 14.34
CA PRO A 428 -35.37 -12.37 14.90
C PRO A 428 -35.39 -13.75 14.26
N PRO A 429 -34.21 -14.37 14.02
CA PRO A 429 -34.14 -15.64 13.31
C PRO A 429 -35.02 -16.63 14.06
N VAL A 430 -36.12 -17.02 13.41
CA VAL A 430 -36.96 -18.11 13.89
C VAL A 430 -36.06 -19.34 13.88
N VAL A 431 -35.92 -20.00 15.03
CA VAL A 431 -35.30 -21.32 15.08
C VAL A 431 -36.25 -22.24 14.32
N GLU A 432 -36.03 -22.36 13.02
CA GLU A 432 -36.79 -23.26 12.18
C GLU A 432 -36.45 -24.71 12.56
N PRO A 433 -37.45 -25.62 12.63
CA PRO A 433 -37.19 -27.05 12.75
C PRO A 433 -36.33 -27.52 11.56
N PRO A 434 -35.61 -28.65 11.65
CA PRO A 434 -34.61 -29.02 10.67
C PRO A 434 -35.25 -29.23 9.29
N VAL A 435 -35.12 -28.23 8.42
CA VAL A 435 -35.48 -28.30 7.01
C VAL A 435 -34.28 -28.83 6.23
N GLU A 436 -34.61 -29.64 5.22
CA GLU A 436 -33.76 -30.27 4.21
C GLU A 436 -32.60 -29.39 3.69
N PRO A 437 -31.52 -30.00 3.17
CA PRO A 437 -30.29 -29.30 2.81
C PRO A 437 -30.56 -28.06 1.96
N PRO A 438 -29.83 -26.96 2.21
CA PRO A 438 -30.17 -25.65 1.67
C PRO A 438 -30.11 -25.68 0.15
N VAL A 439 -31.17 -25.16 -0.47
CA VAL A 439 -31.10 -24.67 -1.85
C VAL A 439 -30.07 -23.54 -1.86
N GLU A 440 -29.05 -23.66 -2.71
CA GLU A 440 -28.00 -22.66 -2.87
C GLU A 440 -28.58 -21.24 -2.99
N PRO A 441 -28.02 -20.24 -2.30
CA PRO A 441 -28.42 -18.86 -2.51
C PRO A 441 -28.24 -18.48 -3.98
N PRO A 442 -29.09 -17.59 -4.55
CA PRO A 442 -28.85 -17.10 -5.90
C PRO A 442 -27.45 -16.50 -5.95
N ALA A 443 -26.63 -17.00 -6.86
CA ALA A 443 -25.24 -16.60 -7.02
C ALA A 443 -25.10 -15.07 -6.97
N ALA A 444 -24.11 -14.59 -6.21
CA ALA A 444 -23.74 -13.19 -6.16
C ALA A 444 -23.62 -12.63 -7.58
N ARG A 445 -24.27 -11.50 -7.83
CA ARG A 445 -24.26 -10.83 -9.13
C ARG A 445 -22.81 -10.48 -9.49
N PRO A 446 -22.28 -10.89 -10.66
CA PRO A 446 -20.93 -10.52 -11.06
C PRO A 446 -20.89 -9.02 -11.38
N THR A 447 -20.34 -8.22 -10.47
CA THR A 447 -20.09 -6.80 -10.71
C THR A 447 -18.73 -6.65 -11.40
N ILE A 448 -18.68 -6.00 -12.57
CA ILE A 448 -17.40 -5.71 -13.24
C ILE A 448 -16.62 -4.69 -12.39
N PRO A 449 -15.37 -5.00 -11.97
CA PRO A 449 -14.53 -4.05 -11.25
C PRO A 449 -14.39 -2.72 -11.99
N LEU A 450 -14.37 -1.60 -11.26
CA LEU A 450 -14.35 -0.25 -11.85
C LEU A 450 -13.18 -0.03 -12.84
N SER A 451 -12.04 -0.67 -12.61
CA SER A 451 -10.87 -0.63 -13.50
C SER A 451 -11.07 -1.35 -14.83
N LEU A 452 -11.99 -2.32 -14.89
CA LEU A 452 -12.34 -3.10 -16.08
C LEU A 452 -13.58 -2.57 -16.80
N GLN A 453 -14.27 -1.58 -16.22
CA GLN A 453 -15.33 -0.86 -16.92
C GLN A 453 -14.73 -0.02 -18.05
N VAL A 454 -15.49 0.25 -19.11
CA VAL A 454 -15.03 0.98 -20.30
C VAL A 454 -14.33 2.30 -19.95
N ASP A 455 -14.86 3.05 -18.99
CA ASP A 455 -14.27 4.32 -18.52
C ASP A 455 -12.96 4.09 -17.75
N GLY A 456 -12.86 2.98 -17.01
CA GLY A 456 -11.64 2.55 -16.34
C GLY A 456 -10.54 2.18 -17.33
N ILE A 457 -10.87 1.39 -18.36
CA ILE A 457 -9.95 0.98 -19.42
C ILE A 457 -9.45 2.21 -20.20
N ALA A 458 -10.36 3.13 -20.55
CA ALA A 458 -10.02 4.36 -21.26
C ALA A 458 -9.07 5.28 -20.47
N ARG A 459 -9.20 5.31 -19.12
CA ARG A 459 -8.29 6.05 -18.23
C ARG A 459 -6.95 5.35 -18.05
N TRP A 460 -6.98 4.03 -17.89
CA TRP A 460 -5.78 3.22 -17.70
C TRP A 460 -4.87 3.22 -18.94
N ARG A 461 -5.47 3.23 -20.14
CA ARG A 461 -4.75 3.16 -21.42
C ARG A 461 -5.26 4.22 -22.40
N ALA A 462 -4.80 5.46 -22.24
CA ALA A 462 -5.16 6.55 -23.15
C ALA A 462 -4.50 6.39 -24.53
N ALA A 463 -5.30 6.55 -25.61
CA ALA A 463 -4.80 6.41 -26.97
C ALA A 463 -3.93 7.61 -27.40
N PRO A 464 -2.74 7.38 -27.99
CA PRO A 464 -1.90 8.46 -28.53
C PRO A 464 -2.50 9.10 -29.78
N ALA A 465 -2.08 10.33 -30.05
CA ALA A 465 -2.52 11.11 -31.21
C ALA A 465 -2.35 10.33 -32.52
N GLY A 466 -3.43 10.23 -33.31
CA GLY A 466 -3.48 9.44 -34.55
C GLY A 466 -4.12 8.05 -34.42
N SER A 467 -4.39 7.58 -33.20
CA SER A 467 -5.07 6.29 -32.94
C SER A 467 -6.38 6.42 -32.15
N GLU A 468 -6.79 7.65 -31.85
CA GLU A 468 -7.96 7.98 -31.02
C GLU A 468 -9.28 7.42 -31.56
N ASP A 469 -9.45 7.44 -32.89
CA ASP A 469 -10.68 6.96 -33.53
C ASP A 469 -10.79 5.43 -33.44
N ALA A 470 -9.67 4.72 -33.60
CA ALA A 470 -9.60 3.27 -33.42
C ALA A 470 -9.87 2.88 -31.96
N ALA A 471 -9.27 3.58 -31.00
CA ALA A 471 -9.53 3.34 -29.59
C ALA A 471 -10.99 3.60 -29.19
N LYS A 472 -11.60 4.69 -29.68
CA LYS A 472 -13.02 4.98 -29.46
C LYS A 472 -13.92 3.89 -30.04
N ALA A 473 -13.58 3.33 -31.20
CA ALA A 473 -14.34 2.26 -31.83
C ALA A 473 -14.27 0.95 -31.00
N VAL A 474 -13.09 0.59 -30.49
CA VAL A 474 -12.90 -0.57 -29.60
C VAL A 474 -13.65 -0.38 -28.27
N LEU A 475 -13.47 0.76 -27.61
CA LEU A 475 -14.13 1.07 -26.34
C LEU A 475 -15.65 1.11 -26.48
N LYS A 476 -16.20 1.59 -27.60
CA LYS A 476 -17.64 1.55 -27.86
C LYS A 476 -18.17 0.12 -27.95
N ARG A 477 -17.41 -0.82 -28.52
CA ARG A 477 -17.79 -2.24 -28.58
C ARG A 477 -17.73 -2.89 -27.20
N ILE A 478 -16.72 -2.56 -26.41
CA ILE A 478 -16.62 -2.96 -25.00
C ILE A 478 -17.81 -2.41 -24.20
N ALA A 479 -18.20 -1.15 -24.38
CA ALA A 479 -19.38 -0.58 -23.71
C ALA A 479 -20.69 -1.29 -24.08
N ILE A 480 -20.82 -1.74 -25.33
CA ILE A 480 -21.98 -2.54 -25.78
C ILE A 480 -21.98 -3.93 -25.12
N GLU A 481 -20.81 -4.55 -25.01
CA GLU A 481 -20.63 -5.83 -24.33
C GLU A 481 -20.92 -5.72 -22.82
N GLN A 482 -20.48 -4.62 -22.21
CA GLN A 482 -20.66 -4.28 -20.79
C GLN A 482 -22.05 -3.67 -20.47
N GLY A 483 -23.09 -3.97 -21.25
CA GLY A 483 -24.43 -3.42 -21.06
C GLY A 483 -25.05 -3.72 -19.68
N GLU A 484 -26.38 -3.62 -19.55
CA GLU A 484 -27.02 -3.87 -18.25
C GLU A 484 -26.95 -5.37 -17.89
N ASN A 485 -26.00 -5.74 -17.01
CA ASN A 485 -25.76 -7.07 -16.45
C ASN A 485 -25.41 -8.20 -17.45
N PRO A 486 -24.27 -8.12 -18.17
CA PRO A 486 -23.76 -9.28 -18.89
C PRO A 486 -23.25 -10.34 -17.90
N PRO A 487 -23.55 -11.63 -18.09
CA PRO A 487 -22.85 -12.70 -17.39
C PRO A 487 -21.36 -12.67 -17.75
N ALA A 488 -20.48 -13.15 -16.87
CA ALA A 488 -19.02 -13.13 -17.10
C ALA A 488 -18.59 -13.84 -18.41
N SER A 489 -19.36 -14.83 -18.88
CA SER A 489 -19.16 -15.51 -20.16
C SER A 489 -19.48 -14.64 -21.39
N MET A 490 -20.07 -13.46 -21.21
CA MET A 490 -20.33 -12.48 -22.27
C MET A 490 -19.31 -11.33 -22.28
N LEU A 491 -18.28 -11.35 -21.44
CA LEU A 491 -17.22 -10.31 -21.38
C LEU A 491 -15.93 -10.73 -22.11
N GLU A 492 -16.06 -11.54 -23.15
CA GLU A 492 -14.92 -12.14 -23.85
C GLU A 492 -14.04 -11.08 -24.52
N LEU A 493 -14.63 -10.05 -25.14
CA LEU A 493 -13.91 -8.96 -25.77
C LEU A 493 -13.22 -8.08 -24.72
N THR A 494 -13.91 -7.75 -23.63
CA THR A 494 -13.36 -6.99 -22.49
C THR A 494 -12.12 -7.71 -21.95
N ALA A 495 -12.22 -9.01 -21.66
CA ALA A 495 -11.11 -9.80 -21.15
C ALA A 495 -9.95 -9.88 -22.14
N ALA A 496 -10.24 -10.14 -23.42
CA ALA A 496 -9.22 -10.25 -24.46
C ALA A 496 -8.46 -8.94 -24.69
N VAL A 497 -9.17 -7.81 -24.75
CA VAL A 497 -8.57 -6.49 -24.92
C VAL A 497 -7.71 -6.14 -23.72
N VAL A 498 -8.20 -6.33 -22.49
CA VAL A 498 -7.41 -6.07 -21.27
C VAL A 498 -6.16 -6.95 -21.21
N ALA A 499 -6.27 -8.24 -21.54
CA ALA A 499 -5.11 -9.14 -21.62
C ALA A 499 -4.07 -8.65 -22.63
N THR A 500 -4.53 -8.16 -23.79
CA THR A 500 -3.64 -7.64 -24.83
C THR A 500 -2.96 -6.35 -24.40
N LEU A 501 -3.70 -5.43 -23.77
CA LEU A 501 -3.17 -4.19 -23.22
C LEU A 501 -2.15 -4.49 -22.11
N MET A 502 -2.40 -5.45 -21.22
CA MET A 502 -1.42 -5.80 -20.17
C MET A 502 -0.12 -6.39 -20.75
N HIS A 503 -0.21 -7.15 -21.84
CA HIS A 503 0.94 -7.83 -22.45
C HIS A 503 1.82 -6.92 -23.30
N ILE A 504 1.21 -5.99 -24.05
CA ILE A 504 1.92 -5.11 -24.98
C ILE A 504 2.25 -3.77 -24.32
N SER A 505 3.46 -3.25 -24.52
CA SER A 505 3.88 -1.93 -23.98
C SER A 505 3.05 -0.76 -24.55
N ALA A 506 2.73 0.21 -23.70
CA ALA A 506 1.97 1.42 -24.08
C ALA A 506 2.65 2.28 -25.16
N GLN A 507 3.97 2.16 -25.33
CA GLN A 507 4.71 2.85 -26.40
C GLN A 507 4.29 2.39 -27.81
N LEU A 508 3.62 1.24 -27.92
CA LEU A 508 3.20 0.64 -29.18
C LEU A 508 1.72 0.90 -29.49
N ASP A 509 1.06 1.73 -28.69
CA ASP A 509 -0.38 1.99 -28.79
C ASP A 509 -0.80 2.63 -30.12
N THR A 510 0.12 3.32 -30.80
CA THR A 510 -0.10 3.86 -32.15
C THR A 510 -0.40 2.79 -33.19
N ALA A 511 0.16 1.58 -33.07
CA ALA A 511 -0.14 0.43 -33.91
C ALA A 511 -1.12 -0.56 -33.25
N LEU A 512 -1.13 -0.65 -31.92
CA LEU A 512 -1.98 -1.58 -31.18
C LEU A 512 -3.47 -1.23 -31.27
N TRP A 513 -3.86 0.04 -31.13
CA TRP A 513 -5.27 0.43 -31.19
C TRP A 513 -5.92 0.16 -32.56
N PRO A 514 -5.28 0.48 -33.70
CA PRO A 514 -5.76 0.06 -35.02
C PRO A 514 -5.86 -1.46 -35.18
N THR A 515 -4.91 -2.21 -34.60
CA THR A 515 -4.94 -3.68 -34.60
C THR A 515 -6.15 -4.22 -33.85
N LEU A 516 -6.42 -3.68 -32.65
CA LEU A 516 -7.59 -4.05 -31.85
C LEU A 516 -8.90 -3.64 -32.51
N ASP A 517 -8.96 -2.50 -33.21
CA ASP A 517 -10.16 -2.07 -33.93
C ASP A 517 -10.50 -3.02 -35.08
N GLU A 518 -9.49 -3.53 -35.82
CA GLU A 518 -9.71 -4.49 -36.90
C GLU A 518 -10.08 -5.90 -36.40
N LEU A 519 -9.60 -6.29 -35.21
CA LEU A 519 -9.88 -7.60 -34.59
C LEU A 519 -11.19 -7.64 -33.80
N SER A 520 -11.57 -6.54 -33.15
CA SER A 520 -12.75 -6.45 -32.27
C SER A 520 -14.12 -6.79 -32.92
N PRO A 521 -14.36 -6.67 -34.24
CA PRO A 521 -15.56 -7.20 -34.90
C PRO A 521 -15.68 -8.72 -34.82
N GLY A 522 -14.55 -9.43 -34.73
CA GLY A 522 -14.49 -10.88 -34.58
C GLY A 522 -14.63 -11.37 -33.13
N GLY A 523 -14.95 -10.47 -32.19
CA GLY A 523 -15.12 -10.78 -30.77
C GLY A 523 -13.82 -11.07 -30.02
N GLY A 524 -13.93 -11.48 -28.76
CA GLY A 524 -12.79 -11.76 -27.87
C GLY A 524 -11.90 -12.91 -28.35
N GLU A 525 -12.47 -13.95 -28.94
CA GLU A 525 -11.72 -15.10 -29.49
C GLU A 525 -10.68 -14.67 -30.54
N THR A 526 -11.05 -13.72 -31.41
CA THR A 526 -10.18 -13.25 -32.49
C THR A 526 -9.00 -12.42 -31.94
N VAL A 527 -9.26 -11.60 -30.92
CA VAL A 527 -8.23 -10.82 -30.22
C VAL A 527 -7.28 -11.74 -29.43
N LEU A 528 -7.82 -12.75 -28.72
CA LEU A 528 -7.01 -13.73 -28.00
C LEU A 528 -6.15 -14.58 -28.93
N LYS A 529 -6.70 -14.99 -30.09
CA LYS A 529 -5.93 -15.74 -31.09
C LYS A 529 -4.76 -14.91 -31.63
N TRP A 530 -4.95 -13.61 -31.83
CA TRP A 530 -3.86 -12.71 -32.20
C TRP A 530 -2.78 -12.65 -31.10
N LEU A 531 -3.20 -12.50 -29.84
CA LEU A 531 -2.30 -12.43 -28.69
C LEU A 531 -1.51 -13.74 -28.51
N GLU A 532 -2.12 -14.89 -28.76
CA GLU A 532 -1.45 -16.19 -28.66
C GLU A 532 -0.37 -16.36 -29.74
N ILE A 533 -0.69 -16.02 -31.00
CA ILE A 533 0.30 -16.05 -32.09
C ILE A 533 1.45 -15.08 -31.80
N HIS A 534 1.13 -13.90 -31.27
CA HIS A 534 2.12 -12.91 -30.85
C HIS A 534 3.06 -13.47 -29.77
N ARG A 535 2.51 -14.03 -28.69
CA ARG A 535 3.28 -14.63 -27.58
C ARG A 535 4.14 -15.81 -28.02
N GLN A 536 3.60 -16.66 -28.91
CA GLN A 536 4.36 -17.79 -29.45
C GLN A 536 5.54 -17.31 -30.29
N ALA A 537 5.34 -16.30 -31.14
CA ALA A 537 6.42 -15.72 -31.92
C ALA A 537 7.50 -15.06 -31.04
N GLU A 538 7.12 -14.40 -29.95
CA GLU A 538 8.06 -13.88 -28.95
C GLU A 538 8.85 -15.00 -28.25
N ALA A 539 8.18 -16.10 -27.88
CA ALA A 539 8.82 -17.27 -27.30
C ALA A 539 9.81 -17.95 -28.26
N ASP A 540 9.51 -17.93 -29.57
CA ASP A 540 10.38 -18.42 -30.64
C ASP A 540 11.50 -17.42 -31.02
N GLY A 541 11.61 -16.30 -30.30
CA GLY A 541 12.72 -15.34 -30.39
C GLY A 541 12.50 -14.20 -31.39
N ALA A 542 11.28 -14.00 -31.89
CA ALA A 542 10.93 -12.80 -32.63
C ALA A 542 10.91 -11.58 -31.68
N ASP A 543 11.32 -10.43 -32.19
CA ASP A 543 11.06 -9.16 -31.51
C ASP A 543 9.56 -8.81 -31.56
N VAL A 544 9.12 -7.93 -30.65
CA VAL A 544 7.70 -7.57 -30.46
C VAL A 544 7.03 -7.13 -31.76
N PHE A 545 7.77 -6.45 -32.65
CA PHE A 545 7.28 -5.95 -33.94
C PHE A 545 7.10 -7.09 -34.94
N LYS A 546 8.09 -7.98 -35.10
CA LYS A 546 7.97 -9.16 -35.97
C LYS A 546 6.92 -10.13 -35.47
N ALA A 547 6.79 -10.30 -34.16
CA ALA A 547 5.72 -11.09 -33.56
C ALA A 547 4.34 -10.51 -33.93
N ALA A 548 4.16 -9.19 -33.84
CA ALA A 548 2.93 -8.51 -34.22
C ALA A 548 2.67 -8.58 -35.74
N ILE A 549 3.68 -8.39 -36.58
CA ILE A 549 3.56 -8.52 -38.04
C ILE A 549 3.17 -9.95 -38.44
N THR A 550 3.75 -10.97 -37.80
CA THR A 550 3.39 -12.38 -38.01
C THR A 550 1.93 -12.62 -37.62
N ALA A 551 1.52 -12.21 -36.42
CA ALA A 551 0.14 -12.35 -35.96
C ALA A 551 -0.87 -11.62 -36.87
N CYS A 552 -0.55 -10.40 -37.31
CA CYS A 552 -1.37 -9.63 -38.24
C CYS A 552 -1.49 -10.30 -39.62
N LYS A 553 -0.39 -10.86 -40.15
CA LYS A 553 -0.42 -11.57 -41.45
C LYS A 553 -1.16 -12.88 -41.39
N GLU A 554 -0.99 -13.65 -40.31
CA GLU A 554 -1.67 -14.94 -40.12
C GLU A 554 -3.19 -14.79 -39.95
N LEU A 555 -3.64 -13.69 -39.34
CA LEU A 555 -5.05 -13.38 -39.18
C LEU A 555 -5.63 -12.52 -40.32
N GLY A 556 -4.82 -12.18 -41.33
CA GLY A 556 -5.28 -11.50 -42.53
C GLY A 556 -5.70 -10.04 -42.32
N LEU A 557 -5.07 -9.33 -41.39
CA LEU A 557 -5.31 -7.92 -41.15
C LEU A 557 -4.80 -7.06 -42.32
N SER A 558 -5.33 -5.84 -42.42
CA SER A 558 -5.02 -4.89 -43.47
C SER A 558 -3.53 -4.54 -43.57
N ASP A 559 -3.07 -4.27 -44.79
CA ASP A 559 -1.71 -3.79 -45.06
C ASP A 559 -1.38 -2.49 -44.32
N ALA A 560 -2.39 -1.70 -43.93
CA ALA A 560 -2.21 -0.49 -43.14
C ALA A 560 -1.77 -0.81 -41.71
N VAL A 561 -2.41 -1.79 -41.06
CA VAL A 561 -2.04 -2.25 -39.71
C VAL A 561 -0.65 -2.91 -39.72
N VAL A 562 -0.39 -3.76 -40.71
CA VAL A 562 0.92 -4.42 -40.86
C VAL A 562 2.05 -3.39 -41.07
N LYS A 563 1.83 -2.37 -41.91
CA LYS A 563 2.79 -1.27 -42.08
C LYS A 563 2.96 -0.41 -40.83
N GLY A 564 1.92 -0.26 -40.02
CA GLY A 564 2.00 0.45 -38.73
C GLY A 564 2.99 -0.21 -37.78
N TRP A 565 2.98 -1.55 -37.69
CA TRP A 565 3.96 -2.30 -36.91
C TRP A 565 5.37 -2.27 -37.52
N ASP A 566 5.48 -2.35 -38.85
CA ASP A 566 6.75 -2.29 -39.59
C ASP A 566 7.44 -0.91 -39.50
N GLN A 567 6.67 0.17 -39.31
CA GLN A 567 7.22 1.52 -39.16
C GLN A 567 7.76 1.82 -37.75
N LEU A 568 7.36 1.04 -36.75
CA LEU A 568 7.80 1.21 -35.36
C LEU A 568 9.07 0.41 -35.02
N GLY A 569 9.47 -0.56 -35.86
CA GLY A 569 10.53 -1.54 -35.56
C GLY A 569 11.56 -1.73 -36.67
#